data_AF-A0A7V9G4U0-F1
#
_entry.id   AF-A0A7V9G4U0-F1
#
_cell.length_a   1.000
_cell.length_b   1.000
_cell.length_c   1.000
_cell.angle_alpha   90.00
_cell.angle_beta   90.00
_cell.angle_gamma   90.00
#
_symmetry.space_group_name_H-M   'P 1'
#
loop_
_entity.id
_entity.type
_entity.pdbx_description
1 polymer ?
#
loop_
_entity_poly.entity_id
_entity_poly.type
_entity_poly.pdbx_seq_one_letter_code
_entity_poly.pdbx_strand_id
1 'polypeptide(L)'
;MPPSLTSDERDLIAALREPIAPVRTAVGYRIALMLVAVVMVILPLIYLAIVALACYGLYWHATENASVFSSMHGRHSGKGAFLTYVGPLVIGGILVLFLFKPLFAPRGKRNDPITLDPAKEPGLFAFVERLCTSMDAPVPRRIDVTCEVNASAGFRRGMTSMLGNDLVLTIGLPLAAGTSVRQLTGVLAHEFGHFAQGAAMRANYVVRTVNHWFARVVYQRDVLDEWLVRVTEAAGNLHIALAIVMQLARAMVWLSRRVLWVLMMIGQLVSSLMSRQMEFDADRSAVRVVGHEHFSSMLRELPVICLAERGALHDLRAAWREKRLGDDLPALIEANLRQVPAEMRESAVSDGMAGNTSMYDSHPPTRDRIAAAKAEGGKGIFAAEGPASRLFRDFPALCRRTTLAWYRESAGLEVTATNLVSTAELLAQSASDEQAQHARSRWFGGLWADVLLLQPGSRTESDTAPAVRLSAARTALEVCAPGAIAAHGEFAAAETAVVQPSIAAALISAGMTIDPREFGLSAA
;
A
#
# COMPACT_ATOMS: atom_id res chain seq x y z
N MET A 1 -14.66 7.90 36.35
CA MET A 1 -15.48 7.43 35.20
C MET A 1 -16.27 8.62 34.68
N PRO A 2 -16.19 8.94 33.38
CA PRO A 2 -16.99 10.02 32.80
C PRO A 2 -18.49 9.65 32.83
N PRO A 3 -19.40 10.58 33.16
CA PRO A 3 -20.82 10.32 33.40
C PRO A 3 -21.66 9.99 32.14
N SER A 4 -21.06 9.84 30.96
CA SER A 4 -21.75 9.71 29.67
C SER A 4 -21.68 8.33 29.00
N LEU A 5 -21.13 7.31 29.67
CA LEU A 5 -20.96 5.97 29.09
C LEU A 5 -22.29 5.18 29.02
N THR A 6 -22.52 4.49 27.90
CA THR A 6 -23.65 3.56 27.74
C THR A 6 -23.46 2.29 28.60
N SER A 7 -24.49 1.45 28.73
CA SER A 7 -24.34 0.12 29.35
C SER A 7 -23.28 -0.71 28.63
N ASP A 8 -23.38 -0.76 27.31
CA ASP A 8 -22.52 -1.57 26.45
C ASP A 8 -21.06 -1.13 26.52
N GLU A 9 -20.79 0.18 26.50
CA GLU A 9 -19.44 0.73 26.68
C GLU A 9 -18.86 0.32 28.03
N ARG A 10 -19.67 0.39 29.11
CA ARG A 10 -19.23 -0.01 30.45
C ARG A 10 -18.92 -1.50 30.52
N ASP A 11 -19.72 -2.35 29.89
CA ASP A 11 -19.51 -3.80 29.89
C ASP A 11 -18.22 -4.17 29.13
N LEU A 12 -17.97 -3.53 27.97
CA LEU A 12 -16.73 -3.72 27.21
C LEU A 12 -15.49 -3.28 27.98
N ILE A 13 -15.55 -2.11 28.63
CA ILE A 13 -14.44 -1.63 29.48
C ILE A 13 -14.25 -2.54 30.69
N ALA A 14 -15.35 -3.00 31.30
CA ALA A 14 -15.33 -3.89 32.45
C ALA A 14 -14.86 -5.30 32.11
N ALA A 15 -14.78 -5.69 30.83
CA ALA A 15 -14.18 -6.95 30.41
C ALA A 15 -12.63 -6.94 30.49
N LEU A 16 -11.99 -5.77 30.54
CA LEU A 16 -10.53 -5.62 30.70
C LEU A 16 -10.14 -5.48 32.19
N ARG A 17 -10.27 -6.56 32.97
CA ARG A 17 -10.07 -6.49 34.44
C ARG A 17 -8.65 -6.74 34.92
N GLU A 18 -7.87 -7.50 34.17
CA GLU A 18 -6.59 -8.03 34.65
C GLU A 18 -5.43 -7.42 33.87
N PRO A 19 -4.32 -7.02 34.53
CA PRO A 19 -3.10 -6.68 33.83
C PRO A 19 -2.50 -7.93 33.19
N ILE A 20 -1.99 -7.81 31.96
CA ILE A 20 -1.24 -8.90 31.35
C ILE A 20 0.17 -8.97 31.94
N ALA A 21 0.74 -10.17 32.01
CA ALA A 21 2.15 -10.31 32.33
C ALA A 21 2.99 -9.56 31.28
N PRO A 22 4.08 -8.86 31.65
CA PRO A 22 4.92 -8.16 30.70
C PRO A 22 5.67 -9.15 29.80
N VAL A 23 5.80 -8.85 28.52
CA VAL A 23 6.62 -9.63 27.59
C VAL A 23 8.10 -9.30 27.88
N ARG A 24 8.81 -10.24 28.52
CA ARG A 24 10.21 -10.05 28.89
C ARG A 24 11.11 -10.27 27.68
N THR A 25 11.82 -9.22 27.27
CA THR A 25 12.88 -9.31 26.25
C THR A 25 14.26 -9.46 26.88
N ALA A 26 15.10 -10.32 26.29
CA ALA A 26 16.47 -10.52 26.75
C ALA A 26 17.30 -9.24 26.64
N VAL A 27 18.21 -8.99 27.59
CA VAL A 27 19.09 -7.80 27.58
C VAL A 27 19.95 -7.76 26.31
N GLY A 28 20.49 -8.91 25.88
CA GLY A 28 21.26 -9.00 24.64
C GLY A 28 20.48 -8.56 23.40
N TYR A 29 19.18 -8.85 23.34
CA TYR A 29 18.30 -8.38 22.27
C TYR A 29 18.15 -6.85 22.27
N ARG A 30 17.99 -6.24 23.45
CA ARG A 30 17.92 -4.77 23.56
C ARG A 30 19.22 -4.10 23.12
N ILE A 31 20.37 -4.69 23.42
CA ILE A 31 21.68 -4.19 22.96
C ILE A 31 21.79 -4.30 21.44
N ALA A 32 21.41 -5.46 20.85
CA ALA A 32 21.42 -5.64 19.41
C ALA A 32 20.53 -4.62 18.69
N LEU A 33 19.35 -4.36 19.22
CA LEU A 33 18.40 -3.35 18.72
C LEU A 33 18.98 -1.93 18.74
N MET A 34 19.69 -1.56 19.81
CA MET A 34 20.40 -0.28 19.88
C MET A 34 21.56 -0.22 18.87
N LEU A 35 22.32 -1.30 18.69
CA LEU A 35 23.38 -1.37 17.69
C LEU A 35 22.82 -1.20 16.28
N VAL A 36 21.71 -1.86 15.95
CA VAL A 36 21.03 -1.68 14.66
C VAL A 36 20.57 -0.24 14.46
N ALA A 37 19.97 0.39 15.48
CA ALA A 37 19.60 1.79 15.40
C ALA A 37 20.81 2.71 15.15
N VAL A 38 21.96 2.44 15.78
CA VAL A 38 23.22 3.16 15.53
C VAL A 38 23.69 2.97 14.08
N VAL A 39 23.69 1.73 13.57
CA VAL A 39 24.03 1.45 12.16
C VAL A 39 23.08 2.21 11.22
N MET A 40 21.79 2.25 11.52
CA MET A 40 20.80 3.00 10.74
C MET A 40 21.05 4.50 10.73
N VAL A 41 21.61 5.08 11.80
CA VAL A 41 22.04 6.49 11.80
C VAL A 41 23.34 6.70 11.02
N ILE A 42 24.26 5.72 11.07
CA ILE A 42 25.53 5.78 10.33
C ILE A 42 25.31 5.77 8.81
N LEU A 43 24.33 5.03 8.28
CA LEU A 43 24.10 4.92 6.83
C LEU A 43 23.83 6.29 6.15
N PRO A 44 22.93 7.16 6.64
CA PRO A 44 22.80 8.53 6.14
C PRO A 44 24.07 9.37 6.33
N LEU A 45 24.84 9.17 7.40
CA LEU A 45 26.10 9.90 7.61
C LEU A 45 27.17 9.49 6.58
N ILE A 46 27.25 8.21 6.23
CA ILE A 46 28.09 7.72 5.12
C ILE A 46 27.66 8.39 3.81
N TYR A 47 26.36 8.50 3.56
CA TYR A 47 25.87 9.21 2.37
C TYR A 47 26.29 10.68 2.36
N LEU A 48 26.16 11.40 3.49
CA LEU A 48 26.63 12.78 3.61
C LEU A 48 28.15 12.89 3.41
N ALA A 49 28.92 11.92 3.88
CA ALA A 49 30.37 11.86 3.65
C ALA A 49 30.71 11.67 2.15
N ILE A 50 29.95 10.83 1.43
CA ILE A 50 30.09 10.67 -0.02
C ILE A 50 29.78 11.99 -0.75
N VAL A 51 28.72 12.69 -0.35
CA VAL A 51 28.36 14.01 -0.91
C VAL A 51 29.48 15.02 -0.67
N ALA A 52 30.00 15.08 0.56
CA ALA A 52 31.09 15.98 0.93
C ALA A 52 32.38 15.69 0.15
N LEU A 53 32.72 14.40 -0.02
CA LEU A 53 33.88 13.96 -0.80
C LEU A 53 33.73 14.34 -2.29
N ALA A 54 32.53 14.19 -2.86
CA ALA A 54 32.26 14.63 -4.23
C ALA A 54 32.39 16.15 -4.39
N CYS A 55 31.89 16.93 -3.42
CA CYS A 55 32.06 18.38 -3.39
C CYS A 55 33.54 18.79 -3.29
N TYR A 56 34.30 18.12 -2.42
CA TYR A 56 35.73 18.36 -2.26
C TYR A 56 36.51 18.00 -3.53
N GLY A 57 36.21 16.86 -4.16
CA GLY A 57 36.83 16.46 -5.42
C GLY A 57 36.56 17.46 -6.55
N LEU A 58 35.34 18.01 -6.61
CA LEU A 58 34.99 19.06 -7.57
C LEU A 58 35.74 20.37 -7.29
N TYR A 59 35.82 20.78 -6.02
CA TYR A 59 36.59 21.95 -5.59
C TYR A 59 38.07 21.81 -5.93
N TRP A 60 38.68 20.68 -5.56
CA TRP A 60 40.08 20.38 -5.82
C TRP A 60 40.40 20.39 -7.32
N HIS A 61 39.53 19.80 -8.15
CA HIS A 61 39.69 19.85 -9.61
C HIS A 61 39.57 21.29 -10.15
N ALA A 62 38.66 22.11 -9.59
CA ALA A 62 38.52 23.50 -10.00
C ALA A 62 39.78 24.33 -9.68
N THR A 63 40.43 24.10 -8.54
CA THR A 63 41.57 24.90 -8.08
C THR A 63 42.93 24.44 -8.61
N GLU A 64 43.22 23.14 -8.60
CA GLU A 64 44.56 22.62 -8.90
C GLU A 64 44.79 22.36 -10.39
N ASN A 65 43.74 21.96 -11.12
CA ASN A 65 43.87 21.57 -12.52
C ASN A 65 43.70 22.75 -13.50
N ALA A 66 43.63 23.99 -13.00
CA ALA A 66 43.65 25.20 -13.84
C ALA A 66 44.98 25.37 -14.60
N SER A 67 46.05 24.69 -14.13
CA SER A 67 47.36 24.63 -14.77
C SER A 67 47.38 23.90 -16.12
N VAL A 68 46.35 23.12 -16.47
CA VAL A 68 46.22 22.44 -17.78
C VAL A 68 46.29 23.43 -18.96
N PHE A 69 45.88 24.68 -18.75
CA PHE A 69 45.98 25.74 -19.75
C PHE A 69 47.42 26.24 -19.98
N SER A 70 48.32 26.04 -19.03
CA SER A 70 49.74 26.43 -19.15
C SER A 70 50.62 25.40 -19.87
N SER A 71 50.17 24.15 -19.95
CA SER A 71 50.96 23.00 -20.44
C SER A 71 50.70 22.63 -21.91
N MET A 72 49.74 23.27 -22.60
CA MET A 72 49.32 22.91 -23.97
C MET A 72 49.53 24.07 -24.95
N HIS A 73 50.68 24.10 -25.62
CA HIS A 73 50.98 25.08 -26.67
C HIS A 73 50.58 24.55 -28.07
N GLY A 74 49.39 24.93 -28.56
CA GLY A 74 48.96 24.66 -29.94
C GLY A 74 47.51 25.03 -30.26
N ARG A 75 47.24 25.62 -31.44
CA ARG A 75 45.92 26.21 -31.84
C ARG A 75 44.77 25.19 -31.97
N HIS A 76 45.07 23.90 -32.15
CA HIS A 76 44.10 22.80 -32.09
C HIS A 76 43.99 22.12 -30.71
N SER A 77 44.90 22.44 -29.78
CA SER A 77 45.01 21.84 -28.45
C SER A 77 44.11 22.55 -27.41
N GLY A 78 43.77 23.82 -27.63
CA GLY A 78 42.92 24.60 -26.72
C GLY A 78 41.48 24.09 -26.56
N LYS A 79 40.88 23.51 -27.62
CA LYS A 79 39.54 22.88 -27.52
C LYS A 79 39.58 21.59 -26.70
N GLY A 80 40.65 20.81 -26.83
CA GLY A 80 40.88 19.60 -26.03
C GLY A 80 41.11 19.93 -24.56
N ALA A 81 41.98 20.90 -24.28
CA ALA A 81 42.25 21.42 -22.92
C ALA A 81 41.00 21.99 -22.25
N PHE A 82 40.18 22.74 -23.01
CA PHE A 82 38.92 23.27 -22.53
C PHE A 82 37.94 22.14 -22.18
N LEU A 83 37.82 21.13 -23.04
CA LEU A 83 36.92 20.00 -22.81
C LEU A 83 37.37 19.12 -21.63
N THR A 84 38.67 18.88 -21.46
CA THR A 84 39.22 18.09 -20.34
C THR A 84 39.13 18.80 -19.00
N TYR A 85 39.13 20.14 -18.97
CA TYR A 85 38.94 20.91 -17.74
C TYR A 85 37.46 21.15 -17.42
N VAL A 86 36.68 21.67 -18.39
CA VAL A 86 35.27 22.05 -18.22
C VAL A 86 34.35 20.84 -18.17
N GLY A 87 34.65 19.77 -18.91
CA GLY A 87 33.86 18.54 -18.92
C GLY A 87 33.66 17.97 -17.50
N PRO A 88 34.75 17.61 -16.77
CA PRO A 88 34.64 17.13 -15.39
C PRO A 88 33.98 18.11 -14.42
N LEU A 89 34.12 19.43 -14.62
CA LEU A 89 33.42 20.44 -13.80
C LEU A 89 31.91 20.40 -13.99
N VAL A 90 31.46 20.33 -15.25
CA VAL A 90 30.03 20.21 -15.57
C VAL A 90 29.48 18.88 -15.05
N ILE A 91 30.20 17.78 -15.29
CA ILE A 91 29.81 16.44 -14.86
C ILE A 91 29.75 16.34 -13.33
N GLY A 92 30.80 16.79 -12.66
CA GLY A 92 30.88 16.79 -11.21
C GLY A 92 29.88 17.74 -10.57
N GLY A 93 29.61 18.90 -11.18
CA GLY A 93 28.54 19.81 -10.75
C GLY A 93 27.15 19.18 -10.86
N ILE A 94 26.86 18.49 -11.96
CA ILE A 94 25.62 17.72 -12.13
C ILE A 94 25.55 16.60 -11.09
N LEU A 95 26.63 15.84 -10.88
CA LEU A 95 26.67 14.77 -9.87
C LEU A 95 26.38 15.31 -8.46
N VAL A 96 27.04 16.41 -8.05
CA VAL A 96 26.83 17.04 -6.74
C VAL A 96 25.39 17.55 -6.61
N LEU A 97 24.83 18.17 -7.66
CA LEU A 97 23.43 18.61 -7.67
C LEU A 97 22.48 17.44 -7.35
N PHE A 98 22.65 16.31 -8.04
CA PHE A 98 21.80 15.12 -7.86
C PHE A 98 22.07 14.37 -6.54
N LEU A 99 23.28 14.43 -6.00
CA LEU A 99 23.61 13.91 -4.67
C LEU A 99 23.06 14.80 -3.54
N PHE A 100 22.99 16.11 -3.73
CA PHE A 100 22.49 17.03 -2.71
C PHE A 100 20.95 17.04 -2.66
N LYS A 101 20.32 16.83 -3.81
CA LYS A 101 18.87 16.94 -4.00
C LYS A 101 18.01 16.12 -3.02
N PRO A 102 18.27 14.82 -2.78
CA PRO A 102 17.51 14.00 -1.83
C PRO A 102 17.32 14.57 -0.43
N LEU A 103 18.24 15.44 0.01
CA LEU A 103 18.21 16.06 1.33
C LEU A 103 17.09 17.10 1.46
N PHE A 104 16.60 17.66 0.34
CA PHE A 104 15.62 18.74 0.29
C PHE A 104 14.29 18.35 -0.37
N ALA A 105 14.14 17.09 -0.81
CA ALA A 105 12.91 16.63 -1.45
C ALA A 105 11.71 16.85 -0.50
N PRO A 106 10.68 17.64 -0.90
CA PRO A 106 9.54 17.90 -0.04
C PRO A 106 8.84 16.58 0.29
N ARG A 107 8.41 16.45 1.55
CA ARG A 107 7.59 15.32 1.96
C ARG A 107 6.26 15.42 1.20
N GLY A 108 5.85 14.33 0.53
CA GLY A 108 4.53 14.25 -0.08
C GLY A 108 3.45 14.62 0.94
N LYS A 109 2.37 15.25 0.47
CA LYS A 109 1.21 15.56 1.32
C LYS A 109 0.74 14.25 1.96
N ARG A 110 0.76 14.18 3.28
CA ARG A 110 0.08 13.11 4.02
C ARG A 110 -1.39 13.49 4.06
N ASN A 111 -2.26 12.55 3.72
CA ASN A 111 -3.68 12.71 3.93
C ASN A 111 -3.91 12.77 5.44
N ASP A 112 -4.61 13.78 5.92
CA ASP A 112 -4.83 13.97 7.35
C ASP A 112 -6.01 13.08 7.78
N PRO A 113 -5.79 12.11 8.68
CA PRO A 113 -6.88 11.26 9.13
C PRO A 113 -7.85 12.07 10.01
N ILE A 114 -9.12 11.62 10.10
CA ILE A 114 -10.12 12.31 10.92
C ILE A 114 -9.82 12.09 12.39
N THR A 115 -9.67 13.16 13.15
CA THR A 115 -9.49 13.10 14.60
C THR A 115 -10.79 12.99 15.34
N LEU A 116 -10.83 12.02 16.25
CA LEU A 116 -11.95 11.83 17.15
C LEU A 116 -11.87 12.80 18.33
N ASP A 117 -13.04 13.31 18.70
CA ASP A 117 -13.23 14.15 19.88
C ASP A 117 -13.53 13.24 21.08
N PRO A 118 -12.72 13.25 22.16
CA PRO A 118 -12.95 12.46 23.35
C PRO A 118 -14.35 12.67 23.97
N ALA A 119 -14.93 13.86 23.80
CA ALA A 119 -16.27 14.15 24.31
C ALA A 119 -17.38 13.46 23.50
N LYS A 120 -17.14 13.20 22.21
CA LYS A 120 -18.10 12.52 21.32
C LYS A 120 -17.97 11.01 21.34
N GLU A 121 -16.76 10.50 21.60
CA GLU A 121 -16.44 9.07 21.63
C GLU A 121 -15.90 8.60 23.00
N PRO A 122 -16.59 8.88 24.13
CA PRO A 122 -16.04 8.61 25.46
C PRO A 122 -15.79 7.12 25.73
N GLY A 123 -16.61 6.23 25.17
CA GLY A 123 -16.45 4.77 25.29
C GLY A 123 -15.16 4.26 24.67
N LEU A 124 -14.87 4.67 23.42
CA LEU A 124 -13.64 4.29 22.72
C LEU A 124 -12.39 4.75 23.47
N PHE A 125 -12.35 6.02 23.90
CA PHE A 125 -11.20 6.56 24.61
C PHE A 125 -10.97 5.85 25.94
N ALA A 126 -12.03 5.61 26.72
CA ALA A 126 -11.93 4.88 27.98
C ALA A 126 -11.53 3.41 27.79
N PHE A 127 -12.01 2.77 26.72
CA PHE A 127 -11.61 1.42 26.34
C PHE A 127 -10.12 1.34 26.00
N VAL A 128 -9.63 2.26 25.15
CA VAL A 128 -8.22 2.34 24.78
C VAL A 128 -7.34 2.62 26.00
N GLU A 129 -7.72 3.58 26.84
CA GLU A 129 -7.00 3.88 28.09
C GLU A 129 -6.90 2.64 28.99
N ARG A 130 -8.01 1.88 29.12
CA ARG A 130 -8.05 0.66 29.92
C ARG A 130 -7.20 -0.46 29.33
N LEU A 131 -7.20 -0.63 28.01
CA LEU A 131 -6.36 -1.60 27.31
C LEU A 131 -4.88 -1.26 27.49
N CYS A 132 -4.49 -0.01 27.26
CA CYS A 132 -3.12 0.48 27.48
C CYS A 132 -2.68 0.25 28.94
N THR A 133 -3.54 0.54 29.91
CA THR A 133 -3.26 0.32 31.34
C THR A 133 -3.03 -1.16 31.64
N SER A 134 -3.83 -2.05 31.05
CA SER A 134 -3.71 -3.50 31.24
C SER A 134 -2.41 -4.05 30.64
N MET A 135 -1.85 -3.36 29.64
CA MET A 135 -0.63 -3.74 28.93
C MET A 135 0.64 -3.02 29.41
N ASP A 136 0.53 -2.12 30.39
CA ASP A 136 1.61 -1.19 30.78
C ASP A 136 2.16 -0.39 29.56
N ALA A 137 1.26 0.00 28.66
CA ALA A 137 1.58 0.76 27.46
C ALA A 137 1.18 2.24 27.63
N PRO A 138 1.95 3.18 27.05
CA PRO A 138 1.59 4.60 27.06
C PRO A 138 0.27 4.87 26.32
N VAL A 139 -0.63 5.61 26.96
CA VAL A 139 -1.94 5.98 26.40
C VAL A 139 -1.77 6.99 25.25
N PRO A 140 -2.42 6.78 24.09
CA PRO A 140 -2.38 7.72 22.98
C PRO A 140 -3.08 9.04 23.34
N ARG A 141 -2.46 10.16 22.94
CA ARG A 141 -3.01 11.51 23.16
C ARG A 141 -4.06 11.91 22.13
N ARG A 142 -4.23 11.12 21.08
CA ARG A 142 -5.15 11.37 19.95
C ARG A 142 -5.49 10.04 19.31
N ILE A 143 -6.76 9.88 18.96
CA ILE A 143 -7.25 8.75 18.17
C ILE A 143 -7.77 9.33 16.86
N ASP A 144 -7.27 8.78 15.77
CA ASP A 144 -7.60 9.14 14.40
C ASP A 144 -8.27 7.94 13.70
N VAL A 145 -9.09 8.22 12.70
CA VAL A 145 -9.76 7.18 11.89
C VAL A 145 -9.54 7.37 10.39
N THR A 146 -9.49 6.26 9.66
CA THR A 146 -9.30 6.23 8.20
C THR A 146 -10.25 5.24 7.53
N CYS A 147 -10.33 5.32 6.19
CA CYS A 147 -11.04 4.34 5.35
C CYS A 147 -10.11 3.24 4.80
N GLU A 148 -8.93 3.04 5.40
CA GLU A 148 -7.99 1.97 4.99
C GLU A 148 -8.18 0.75 5.90
N VAL A 149 -7.97 -0.47 5.38
CA VAL A 149 -7.89 -1.69 6.19
C VAL A 149 -6.56 -1.74 6.94
N ASN A 150 -6.41 -0.87 7.95
CA ASN A 150 -5.17 -0.74 8.71
C ASN A 150 -5.43 -0.25 10.14
N ALA A 151 -4.57 -0.64 11.08
CA ALA A 151 -4.47 -0.02 12.39
C ALA A 151 -3.00 0.27 12.64
N SER A 152 -2.70 1.45 13.18
CA SER A 152 -1.33 1.77 13.54
C SER A 152 -1.29 2.66 14.76
N ALA A 153 -0.31 2.46 15.62
CA ALA A 153 0.06 3.46 16.61
C ALA A 153 1.46 4.03 16.29
N GLY A 154 1.69 5.29 16.63
CA GLY A 154 2.96 5.95 16.33
C GLY A 154 3.11 7.35 16.92
N PHE A 155 4.31 7.92 16.76
CA PHE A 155 4.60 9.28 17.25
C PHE A 155 4.00 10.38 16.37
N ARG A 156 3.35 11.36 17.00
CA ARG A 156 2.64 12.46 16.31
C ARG A 156 3.54 13.38 15.49
N ARG A 157 4.61 13.94 16.10
CA ARG A 157 5.48 14.99 15.51
C ARG A 157 6.88 14.49 15.20
N GLY A 158 6.97 13.21 14.87
CA GLY A 158 8.20 12.50 14.59
C GLY A 158 9.24 12.55 15.72
N MET A 159 10.51 12.85 15.41
CA MET A 159 11.62 12.80 16.40
C MET A 159 11.38 13.66 17.64
N THR A 160 10.65 14.78 17.52
CA THR A 160 10.34 15.66 18.67
C THR A 160 9.39 15.02 19.68
N SER A 161 8.50 14.13 19.23
CA SER A 161 7.57 13.39 20.09
C SER A 161 8.22 12.20 20.81
N MET A 162 9.44 11.81 20.44
CA MET A 162 10.17 10.68 21.07
C MET A 162 10.52 10.95 22.54
N LEU A 163 10.68 12.22 22.93
CA LEU A 163 10.98 12.61 24.30
C LEU A 163 9.71 12.72 25.18
N GLY A 164 8.51 12.79 24.59
CA GLY A 164 7.29 13.20 25.29
C GLY A 164 6.13 12.20 25.33
N ASN A 165 6.34 10.92 24.98
CA ASN A 165 5.29 9.89 24.87
C ASN A 165 4.03 10.39 24.13
N ASP A 166 4.22 11.19 23.07
CA ASP A 166 3.13 11.79 22.29
C ASP A 166 2.72 10.87 21.14
N LEU A 167 1.80 9.97 21.46
CA LEU A 167 1.31 8.92 20.58
C LEU A 167 -0.04 9.27 19.94
N VAL A 168 -0.21 8.79 18.71
CA VAL A 168 -1.45 8.77 17.94
C VAL A 168 -1.79 7.33 17.63
N LEU A 169 -3.05 6.96 17.86
CA LEU A 169 -3.62 5.71 17.39
C LEU A 169 -4.49 6.00 16.17
N THR A 170 -4.23 5.33 15.05
CA THR A 170 -5.04 5.40 13.84
C THR A 170 -5.80 4.08 13.67
N ILE A 171 -7.12 4.14 13.58
CA ILE A 171 -7.99 2.97 13.39
C ILE A 171 -8.69 3.06 12.05
N GLY A 172 -8.45 2.07 11.19
CA GLY A 172 -9.22 1.86 9.98
C GLY A 172 -10.64 1.42 10.30
N LEU A 173 -11.63 2.23 9.93
CA LEU A 173 -13.05 1.88 10.09
C LEU A 173 -13.43 0.58 9.37
N PRO A 174 -12.86 0.22 8.19
CA PRO A 174 -13.12 -1.08 7.57
C PRO A 174 -12.72 -2.27 8.45
N LEU A 175 -11.66 -2.16 9.27
CA LEU A 175 -11.32 -3.21 10.24
C LEU A 175 -12.41 -3.34 11.31
N ALA A 176 -12.91 -2.23 11.84
CA ALA A 176 -13.99 -2.25 12.84
C ALA A 176 -15.33 -2.75 12.27
N ALA A 177 -15.58 -2.54 10.98
CA ALA A 177 -16.77 -3.06 10.30
C ALA A 177 -16.66 -4.58 10.04
N GLY A 178 -15.48 -5.06 9.65
CA GLY A 178 -15.26 -6.45 9.25
C GLY A 178 -14.85 -7.41 10.36
N THR A 179 -14.64 -6.95 11.60
CA THR A 179 -14.12 -7.79 12.69
C THR A 179 -14.97 -7.76 13.96
N SER A 180 -14.81 -8.79 14.79
CA SER A 180 -15.38 -8.77 16.14
C SER A 180 -14.62 -7.82 17.06
N VAL A 181 -15.26 -7.35 18.12
CA VAL A 181 -14.62 -6.49 19.14
C VAL A 181 -13.38 -7.15 19.72
N ARG A 182 -13.38 -8.48 19.87
CA ARG A 182 -12.23 -9.26 20.30
C ARG A 182 -11.10 -9.26 19.28
N GLN A 183 -11.40 -9.45 17.99
CA GLN A 183 -10.41 -9.39 16.93
C GLN A 183 -9.78 -7.99 16.81
N LEU A 184 -10.59 -6.93 16.80
CA LEU A 184 -10.08 -5.54 16.79
C LEU A 184 -9.24 -5.26 18.04
N THR A 185 -9.66 -5.72 19.21
CA THR A 185 -8.86 -5.61 20.45
C THR A 185 -7.52 -6.32 20.31
N GLY A 186 -7.47 -7.46 19.61
CA GLY A 186 -6.22 -8.17 19.33
C GLY A 186 -5.29 -7.37 18.41
N VAL A 187 -5.85 -6.72 17.39
CA VAL A 187 -5.09 -5.80 16.51
C VAL A 187 -4.55 -4.60 17.31
N LEU A 188 -5.39 -3.96 18.12
CA LEU A 188 -4.97 -2.84 18.98
C LEU A 188 -3.91 -3.27 20.01
N ALA A 189 -4.05 -4.46 20.60
CA ALA A 189 -3.09 -5.01 21.54
C ALA A 189 -1.76 -5.34 20.86
N HIS A 190 -1.76 -5.82 19.61
CA HIS A 190 -0.55 -5.96 18.81
C HIS A 190 0.12 -4.59 18.61
N GLU A 191 -0.65 -3.59 18.17
CA GLU A 191 -0.14 -2.23 17.99
C GLU A 191 0.48 -1.68 19.28
N PHE A 192 -0.22 -1.78 20.42
CA PHE A 192 0.27 -1.36 21.73
C PHE A 192 1.45 -2.19 22.25
N GLY A 193 1.59 -3.45 21.82
CA GLY A 193 2.74 -4.30 22.13
C GLY A 193 4.06 -3.70 21.66
N HIS A 194 4.05 -2.98 20.52
CA HIS A 194 5.21 -2.21 20.07
C HIS A 194 5.59 -1.08 21.03
N PHE A 195 4.66 -0.56 21.84
CA PHE A 195 4.86 0.59 22.74
C PHE A 195 5.23 0.22 24.17
N ALA A 196 4.83 -0.97 24.64
CA ALA A 196 5.19 -1.46 25.97
C ALA A 196 6.71 -1.60 26.16
N GLN A 197 7.50 -1.67 25.08
CA GLN A 197 8.96 -1.72 25.11
C GLN A 197 9.61 -0.37 24.76
N GLY A 198 9.48 0.64 25.63
CA GLY A 198 9.82 2.05 25.30
C GLY A 198 11.19 2.32 24.62
N ALA A 199 12.29 1.67 25.05
CA ALA A 199 13.60 1.83 24.40
C ALA A 199 13.66 1.17 23.01
N ALA A 200 13.05 -0.02 22.89
CA ALA A 200 12.98 -0.79 21.66
C ALA A 200 12.16 -0.05 20.59
N MET A 201 11.05 0.55 21.03
CA MET A 201 10.18 1.38 20.22
C MET A 201 10.91 2.59 19.62
N ARG A 202 11.71 3.31 20.42
CA ARG A 202 12.49 4.46 19.94
C ARG A 202 13.53 4.04 18.89
N ALA A 203 14.22 2.93 19.12
CA ALA A 203 15.15 2.36 18.15
C ALA A 203 14.43 1.98 16.85
N ASN A 204 13.28 1.30 16.94
CA ASN A 204 12.47 0.95 15.78
C ASN A 204 11.95 2.18 15.02
N TYR A 205 11.56 3.24 15.74
CA TYR A 205 11.13 4.49 15.12
C TYR A 205 12.24 5.12 14.28
N VAL A 206 13.48 5.15 14.79
CA VAL A 206 14.65 5.62 14.05
C VAL A 206 14.87 4.77 12.80
N VAL A 207 14.89 3.45 12.96
CA VAL A 207 15.08 2.48 11.87
C VAL A 207 14.02 2.67 10.77
N ARG A 208 12.73 2.71 11.14
CA ARG A 208 11.63 2.94 10.20
C ARG A 208 11.76 4.30 9.52
N THR A 209 12.11 5.36 10.25
CA THR A 209 12.25 6.72 9.70
C THR A 209 13.35 6.78 8.64
N VAL A 210 14.50 6.16 8.91
CA VAL A 210 15.63 6.11 7.98
C VAL A 210 15.30 5.22 6.78
N ASN A 211 14.74 4.02 6.98
CA ASN A 211 14.32 3.14 5.88
C ASN A 211 13.30 3.82 4.95
N HIS A 212 12.27 4.48 5.52
CA HIS A 212 11.31 5.25 4.72
C HIS A 212 11.97 6.41 3.98
N TRP A 213 13.00 7.03 4.56
CA TRP A 213 13.75 8.07 3.86
C TRP A 213 14.54 7.51 2.68
N PHE A 214 15.26 6.41 2.85
CA PHE A 214 15.94 5.73 1.76
C PHE A 214 14.97 5.28 0.67
N ALA A 215 13.91 4.55 1.03
CA ALA A 215 12.93 4.04 0.07
C ALA A 215 12.28 5.17 -0.73
N ARG A 216 11.91 6.27 -0.06
CA ARG A 216 11.37 7.46 -0.72
C ARG A 216 12.36 8.02 -1.75
N VAL A 217 13.60 8.26 -1.34
CA VAL A 217 14.62 8.87 -2.20
C VAL A 217 14.98 7.96 -3.38
N VAL A 218 15.04 6.65 -3.15
CA VAL A 218 15.43 5.68 -4.18
C VAL A 218 14.32 5.49 -5.22
N TYR A 219 13.06 5.38 -4.78
CA TYR A 219 11.94 5.02 -5.67
C TYR A 219 11.13 6.20 -6.19
N GLN A 220 11.02 7.31 -5.46
CA GLN A 220 10.25 8.46 -5.95
C GLN A 220 11.05 9.19 -7.03
N ARG A 221 10.50 9.20 -8.25
CA ARG A 221 10.93 10.11 -9.31
C ARG A 221 10.50 11.52 -8.94
N ASP A 222 11.37 12.47 -9.21
CA ASP A 222 11.12 13.86 -8.89
C ASP A 222 10.94 14.72 -10.15
N VAL A 223 10.51 15.97 -9.95
CA VAL A 223 10.21 16.91 -11.04
C VAL A 223 11.42 17.19 -11.94
N LEU A 224 12.64 17.11 -11.39
CA LEU A 224 13.86 17.38 -12.17
C LEU A 224 14.25 16.15 -12.99
N ASP A 225 13.96 14.94 -12.52
CA ASP A 225 14.07 13.70 -13.29
C ASP A 225 13.13 13.72 -14.49
N GLU A 226 11.87 14.09 -14.25
CA GLU A 226 10.88 14.23 -15.32
C GLU A 226 11.24 15.35 -16.29
N TRP A 227 11.78 16.47 -15.78
CA TRP A 227 12.31 17.55 -16.62
C TRP A 227 13.50 17.06 -17.46
N LEU A 228 14.44 16.33 -16.86
CA LEU A 228 15.62 15.81 -17.56
C LEU A 228 15.22 14.84 -18.68
N VAL A 229 14.26 13.94 -18.42
CA VAL A 229 13.70 13.04 -19.44
C VAL A 229 13.04 13.83 -20.56
N ARG A 230 12.15 14.77 -20.23
CA ARG A 230 11.45 15.62 -21.22
C ARG A 230 12.42 16.42 -22.10
N VAL A 231 13.45 17.01 -21.51
CA VAL A 231 14.47 17.77 -22.26
C VAL A 231 15.31 16.85 -23.13
N THR A 232 15.65 15.64 -22.66
CA THR A 232 16.41 14.66 -23.44
C THR A 232 15.61 14.17 -24.66
N GLU A 233 14.32 13.91 -24.50
CA GLU A 233 13.42 13.48 -25.59
C GLU A 233 13.20 14.61 -26.60
N ALA A 234 13.00 15.86 -26.14
CA ALA A 234 12.89 17.03 -27.00
C ALA A 234 14.21 17.37 -27.73
N ALA A 235 15.35 17.01 -27.15
CA ALA A 235 16.68 17.25 -27.72
C ALA A 235 17.07 16.26 -28.84
N GLY A 236 16.21 15.30 -29.20
CA GLY A 236 16.47 14.32 -30.28
C GLY A 236 16.84 14.92 -31.64
N ASN A 237 16.56 16.21 -31.86
CA ASN A 237 16.91 16.97 -33.07
C ASN A 237 18.00 18.06 -32.86
N LEU A 238 18.63 18.16 -31.69
CA LEU A 238 19.62 19.22 -31.37
C LEU A 238 21.04 18.66 -31.17
N HIS A 239 22.03 19.55 -31.33
CA HIS A 239 23.49 19.31 -31.29
C HIS A 239 23.96 18.14 -30.39
N ILE A 240 24.75 17.23 -30.97
CA ILE A 240 25.36 16.03 -30.34
C ILE A 240 25.97 16.32 -28.95
N ALA A 241 26.58 17.49 -28.75
CA ALA A 241 27.15 17.88 -27.47
C ALA A 241 26.11 17.98 -26.33
N LEU A 242 24.91 18.52 -26.61
CA LEU A 242 23.83 18.58 -25.63
C LEU A 242 23.30 17.19 -25.30
N ALA A 243 23.16 16.32 -26.30
CA ALA A 243 22.75 14.93 -26.11
C ALA A 243 23.73 14.16 -25.20
N ILE A 244 25.05 14.34 -25.38
CA ILE A 244 26.08 13.74 -24.53
C ILE A 244 25.93 14.22 -23.07
N VAL A 245 25.78 15.53 -22.86
CA VAL A 245 25.61 16.09 -21.50
C VAL A 245 24.35 15.56 -20.83
N MET A 246 23.24 15.44 -21.56
CA MET A 246 21.97 14.93 -21.02
C MET A 246 22.03 13.44 -20.69
N GLN A 247 22.64 12.62 -21.55
CA GLN A 247 22.85 11.19 -21.27
C GLN A 247 23.78 10.98 -20.08
N LEU A 248 24.78 11.83 -19.92
CA LEU A 248 25.70 11.80 -18.79
C LEU A 248 25.02 12.23 -17.49
N ALA A 249 24.16 13.25 -17.54
CA ALA A 249 23.32 13.61 -16.41
C ALA A 249 22.45 12.43 -15.97
N ARG A 250 21.79 11.72 -16.92
CA ARG A 250 21.01 10.50 -16.61
C ARG A 250 21.86 9.40 -15.98
N ALA A 251 23.10 9.21 -16.45
CA ALA A 251 24.02 8.25 -15.84
C ALA A 251 24.39 8.65 -14.39
N MET A 252 24.61 9.94 -14.11
CA MET A 252 24.88 10.43 -12.75
C MET A 252 23.65 10.27 -11.83
N VAL A 253 22.44 10.54 -12.34
CA VAL A 253 21.19 10.27 -11.63
C VAL A 253 21.08 8.79 -11.27
N TRP A 254 21.28 7.90 -12.24
CA TRP A 254 21.26 6.45 -12.03
C TRP A 254 22.30 6.03 -10.98
N LEU A 255 23.52 6.54 -11.06
CA LEU A 255 24.59 6.24 -10.11
C LEU A 255 24.23 6.70 -8.69
N SER A 256 23.72 7.92 -8.53
CA SER A 256 23.31 8.45 -7.23
C SER A 256 22.22 7.58 -6.57
N ARG A 257 21.22 7.15 -7.33
CA ARG A 257 20.19 6.21 -6.85
C ARG A 257 20.77 4.84 -6.56
N ARG A 258 21.75 4.38 -7.33
CA ARG A 258 22.40 3.08 -7.09
C ARG A 258 23.15 3.08 -5.76
N VAL A 259 23.87 4.15 -5.43
CA VAL A 259 24.53 4.30 -4.12
C VAL A 259 23.51 4.26 -2.98
N LEU A 260 22.44 5.06 -3.09
CA LEU A 260 21.37 5.10 -2.09
C LEU A 260 20.63 3.77 -1.97
N TRP A 261 20.43 3.07 -3.08
CA TRP A 261 19.83 1.73 -3.10
C TRP A 261 20.73 0.72 -2.37
N VAL A 262 22.04 0.75 -2.57
CA VAL A 262 22.96 -0.13 -1.81
C VAL A 262 22.89 0.15 -0.31
N LEU A 263 22.91 1.42 0.09
CA LEU A 263 22.78 1.80 1.51
C LEU A 263 21.43 1.36 2.10
N MET A 264 20.34 1.50 1.33
CA MET A 264 19.01 1.02 1.69
C MET A 264 19.00 -0.50 1.90
N MET A 265 19.59 -1.27 0.97
CA MET A 265 19.67 -2.73 1.07
C MET A 265 20.43 -3.18 2.32
N ILE A 266 21.52 -2.50 2.66
CA ILE A 266 22.25 -2.75 3.92
C ILE A 266 21.35 -2.45 5.12
N GLY A 267 20.67 -1.30 5.13
CA GLY A 267 19.75 -0.91 6.20
C GLY A 267 18.62 -1.93 6.38
N GLN A 268 18.05 -2.41 5.28
CA GLN A 268 16.96 -3.38 5.29
C GLN A 268 17.43 -4.78 5.73
N LEU A 269 18.60 -5.22 5.28
CA LEU A 269 19.22 -6.47 5.75
C LEU A 269 19.40 -6.46 7.27
N VAL A 270 20.03 -5.41 7.80
CA VAL A 270 20.35 -5.29 9.23
C VAL A 270 19.09 -5.13 10.10
N SER A 271 18.04 -4.48 9.58
CA SER A 271 16.79 -4.24 10.31
C SER A 271 15.74 -5.37 10.18
N SER A 272 15.81 -6.22 9.15
CA SER A 272 14.81 -7.25 8.88
C SER A 272 14.62 -8.27 10.01
N LEU A 273 15.70 -8.88 10.50
CA LEU A 273 15.67 -9.85 11.60
C LEU A 273 15.08 -9.25 12.88
N MET A 274 15.44 -8.00 13.14
CA MET A 274 15.00 -7.26 14.31
C MET A 274 13.51 -6.90 14.23
N SER A 275 13.05 -6.42 13.08
CA SER A 275 11.64 -6.15 12.81
C SER A 275 10.80 -7.40 13.04
N ARG A 276 11.25 -8.56 12.54
CA ARG A 276 10.56 -9.84 12.74
C ARG A 276 10.44 -10.22 14.21
N GLN A 277 11.49 -10.03 15.01
CA GLN A 277 11.43 -10.33 16.44
C GLN A 277 10.47 -9.39 17.19
N MET A 278 10.42 -8.11 16.81
CA MET A 278 9.48 -7.15 17.40
C MET A 278 8.02 -7.53 17.13
N GLU A 279 7.74 -8.01 15.92
CA GLU A 279 6.42 -8.52 15.55
C GLU A 279 5.99 -9.71 16.44
N PHE A 280 6.90 -10.65 16.71
CA PHE A 280 6.60 -11.76 17.62
C PHE A 280 6.35 -11.30 19.07
N ASP A 281 7.06 -10.28 19.54
CA ASP A 281 6.84 -9.74 20.89
C ASP A 281 5.52 -8.96 21.00
N ALA A 282 5.14 -8.24 19.95
CA ALA A 282 3.83 -7.62 19.82
C ALA A 282 2.71 -8.67 19.78
N ASP A 283 2.91 -9.76 19.02
CA ASP A 283 1.98 -10.90 18.94
C ASP A 283 1.76 -11.56 20.30
N ARG A 284 2.82 -11.78 21.09
CA ARG A 284 2.69 -12.30 22.46
C ARG A 284 1.81 -11.40 23.32
N SER A 285 1.97 -10.09 23.20
CA SER A 285 1.14 -9.12 23.93
C SER A 285 -0.33 -9.25 23.51
N ALA A 286 -0.60 -9.32 22.20
CA ALA A 286 -1.94 -9.54 21.68
C ALA A 286 -2.56 -10.88 22.14
N VAL A 287 -1.79 -11.97 22.10
CA VAL A 287 -2.20 -13.31 22.55
C VAL A 287 -2.57 -13.31 24.04
N ARG A 288 -1.81 -12.61 24.89
CA ARG A 288 -2.15 -12.45 26.31
C ARG A 288 -3.41 -11.63 26.54
N VAL A 289 -3.79 -10.76 25.60
CA VAL A 289 -5.04 -10.00 25.67
C VAL A 289 -6.22 -10.84 25.17
N VAL A 290 -6.17 -11.42 23.98
CA VAL A 290 -7.37 -12.01 23.33
C VAL A 290 -7.36 -13.54 23.25
N GLY A 291 -6.23 -14.17 23.55
CA GLY A 291 -6.04 -15.62 23.44
C GLY A 291 -5.54 -16.05 22.07
N HIS A 292 -4.78 -17.14 22.04
CA HIS A 292 -4.10 -17.61 20.82
C HIS A 292 -5.06 -18.06 19.71
N GLU A 293 -6.22 -18.63 20.04
CA GLU A 293 -7.23 -19.06 19.04
C GLU A 293 -7.79 -17.85 18.29
N HIS A 294 -8.20 -16.81 19.01
CA HIS A 294 -8.78 -15.60 18.43
C HIS A 294 -7.73 -14.78 17.70
N PHE A 295 -6.50 -14.71 18.23
CA PHE A 295 -5.38 -14.11 17.52
C PHE A 295 -5.07 -14.84 16.21
N SER A 296 -5.05 -16.18 16.23
CA SER A 296 -4.82 -16.98 15.01
C SER A 296 -5.97 -16.87 14.00
N SER A 297 -7.21 -16.74 14.47
CA SER A 297 -8.37 -16.47 13.62
C SER A 297 -8.25 -15.09 12.98
N MET A 298 -7.92 -14.05 13.76
CA MET A 298 -7.70 -12.70 13.27
C MET A 298 -6.63 -12.65 12.17
N LEU A 299 -5.48 -13.30 12.37
CA LEU A 299 -4.43 -13.37 11.35
C LEU A 299 -4.86 -14.03 10.03
N ARG A 300 -5.83 -14.96 10.07
CA ARG A 300 -6.40 -15.57 8.85
C ARG A 300 -7.46 -14.70 8.19
N GLU A 301 -8.22 -13.92 8.96
CA GLU A 301 -9.24 -13.03 8.41
C GLU A 301 -8.65 -11.78 7.76
N LEU A 302 -7.52 -11.25 8.24
CA LEU A 302 -6.91 -10.02 7.70
C LEU A 302 -6.69 -10.05 6.17
N PRO A 303 -6.08 -11.09 5.56
CA PRO A 303 -5.96 -11.19 4.11
C PRO A 303 -7.29 -11.15 3.36
N VAL A 304 -8.35 -11.70 3.96
CA VAL A 304 -9.70 -11.72 3.38
C VAL A 304 -10.33 -10.33 3.41
N ILE A 305 -10.13 -9.58 4.49
CA ILE A 305 -10.57 -8.17 4.57
C ILE A 305 -9.82 -7.31 3.55
N CYS A 306 -8.50 -7.52 3.38
CA CYS A 306 -7.72 -6.84 2.33
C CYS A 306 -8.16 -7.23 0.90
N LEU A 307 -8.63 -8.46 0.70
CA LEU A 307 -9.25 -8.87 -0.56
C LEU A 307 -10.59 -8.15 -0.78
N ALA A 308 -11.43 -8.08 0.25
CA ALA A 308 -12.71 -7.39 0.21
C ALA A 308 -12.56 -5.88 -0.06
N GLU A 309 -11.53 -5.24 0.51
CA GLU A 309 -11.19 -3.84 0.22
C GLU A 309 -10.84 -3.63 -1.26
N ARG A 310 -10.03 -4.53 -1.84
CA ARG A 310 -9.71 -4.48 -3.27
C ARG A 310 -10.96 -4.65 -4.15
N GLY A 311 -11.87 -5.55 -3.77
CA GLY A 311 -13.17 -5.72 -4.43
C GLY A 311 -14.02 -4.44 -4.36
N ALA A 312 -14.22 -3.90 -3.16
CA ALA A 312 -14.98 -2.67 -2.96
C ALA A 312 -14.40 -1.46 -3.71
N LEU A 313 -13.07 -1.32 -3.76
CA LEU A 313 -12.42 -0.27 -4.54
C LEU A 313 -12.56 -0.49 -6.06
N HIS A 314 -12.60 -1.74 -6.51
CA HIS A 314 -12.91 -2.06 -7.90
C HIS A 314 -14.37 -1.67 -8.25
N ASP A 315 -15.33 -2.03 -7.40
CA ASP A 315 -16.75 -1.67 -7.57
C ASP A 315 -16.94 -0.16 -7.57
N LEU A 316 -16.28 0.54 -6.64
CA LEU A 316 -16.31 1.99 -6.58
C LEU A 316 -15.72 2.64 -7.84
N ARG A 317 -14.60 2.12 -8.37
CA ARG A 317 -14.04 2.59 -9.64
C ARG A 317 -14.99 2.32 -10.81
N ALA A 318 -15.71 1.21 -10.78
CA ALA A 318 -16.73 0.90 -11.77
C ALA A 318 -17.88 1.91 -11.71
N ALA A 319 -18.46 2.13 -10.53
CA ALA A 319 -19.51 3.13 -10.29
C ALA A 319 -19.07 4.56 -10.64
N TRP A 320 -17.79 4.89 -10.41
CA TRP A 320 -17.27 6.21 -10.75
C TRP A 320 -17.25 6.50 -12.26
N ARG A 321 -17.23 5.48 -13.13
CA ARG A 321 -17.42 5.67 -14.58
C ARG A 321 -18.76 6.32 -14.91
N GLU A 322 -19.77 6.08 -14.09
CA GLU A 322 -21.10 6.69 -14.15
C GLU A 322 -21.22 7.95 -13.26
N LYS A 323 -20.10 8.43 -12.71
CA LYS A 323 -20.04 9.52 -11.73
C LYS A 323 -20.89 9.25 -10.48
N ARG A 324 -20.83 8.01 -9.97
CA ARG A 324 -21.48 7.62 -8.70
C ARG A 324 -20.43 7.27 -7.66
N LEU A 325 -20.64 7.71 -6.43
CA LEU A 325 -19.80 7.48 -5.26
C LEU A 325 -20.68 6.99 -4.11
N GLY A 326 -20.25 5.94 -3.42
CA GLY A 326 -20.95 5.42 -2.25
C GLY A 326 -20.74 6.34 -1.05
N ASP A 327 -21.78 6.57 -0.26
CA ASP A 327 -21.69 7.42 0.92
C ASP A 327 -20.96 6.77 2.11
N ASP A 328 -20.81 5.44 2.11
CA ASP A 328 -20.16 4.66 3.17
C ASP A 328 -19.24 3.57 2.58
N LEU A 329 -17.93 3.88 2.49
CA LEU A 329 -16.92 2.96 1.97
C LEU A 329 -16.65 1.77 2.91
N PRO A 330 -16.53 1.93 4.25
CA PRO A 330 -16.46 0.80 5.17
C PRO A 330 -17.61 -0.20 5.02
N ALA A 331 -18.85 0.28 4.84
CA ALA A 331 -20.00 -0.60 4.60
C ALA A 331 -19.92 -1.33 3.25
N LEU A 332 -19.37 -0.69 2.21
CA LEU A 332 -19.14 -1.32 0.91
C LEU A 332 -18.10 -2.46 1.01
N ILE A 333 -17.04 -2.24 1.81
CA ILE A 333 -16.01 -3.25 2.10
C ILE A 333 -16.61 -4.41 2.90
N GLU A 334 -17.43 -4.12 3.92
CA GLU A 334 -18.12 -5.14 4.70
C GLU A 334 -19.07 -5.99 3.84
N ALA A 335 -19.81 -5.36 2.91
CA ALA A 335 -20.68 -6.07 1.98
C ALA A 335 -19.88 -6.99 1.05
N ASN A 336 -18.77 -6.50 0.50
CA ASN A 336 -17.82 -7.30 -0.28
C ASN A 336 -17.27 -8.48 0.53
N LEU A 337 -16.90 -8.26 1.80
CA LEU A 337 -16.38 -9.30 2.70
C LEU A 337 -17.35 -10.47 2.90
N ARG A 338 -18.66 -10.18 2.98
CA ARG A 338 -19.72 -11.18 3.10
C ARG A 338 -19.93 -11.98 1.82
N GLN A 339 -19.55 -11.41 0.67
CA GLN A 339 -19.76 -12.00 -0.66
C GLN A 339 -18.51 -12.70 -1.22
N VAL A 340 -17.34 -12.58 -0.56
CA VAL A 340 -16.11 -13.28 -0.98
C VAL A 340 -16.38 -14.78 -1.13
N PRO A 341 -16.24 -15.36 -2.34
CA PRO A 341 -16.42 -16.79 -2.57
C PRO A 341 -15.44 -17.64 -1.75
N ALA A 342 -15.87 -18.85 -1.37
CA ALA A 342 -15.08 -19.75 -0.52
C ALA A 342 -13.68 -20.02 -1.11
N GLU A 343 -13.60 -20.28 -2.42
CA GLU A 343 -12.34 -20.52 -3.14
C GLU A 343 -11.38 -19.33 -3.04
N MET A 344 -11.89 -18.10 -3.22
CA MET A 344 -11.08 -16.89 -3.09
C MET A 344 -10.65 -16.62 -1.64
N ARG A 345 -11.52 -16.92 -0.65
CA ARG A 345 -11.18 -16.84 0.77
C ARG A 345 -10.05 -17.81 1.11
N GLU A 346 -10.14 -19.07 0.68
CA GLU A 346 -9.10 -20.07 0.88
C GLU A 346 -7.79 -19.68 0.20
N SER A 347 -7.84 -19.17 -1.03
CA SER A 347 -6.67 -18.65 -1.73
C SER A 347 -6.02 -17.50 -0.95
N ALA A 348 -6.79 -16.50 -0.52
CA ALA A 348 -6.28 -15.35 0.23
C ALA A 348 -5.62 -15.76 1.56
N VAL A 349 -6.23 -16.72 2.27
CA VAL A 349 -5.66 -17.29 3.51
C VAL A 349 -4.38 -18.05 3.19
N SER A 350 -4.39 -18.89 2.15
CA SER A 350 -3.23 -19.68 1.72
C SER A 350 -2.07 -18.78 1.32
N ASP A 351 -2.30 -17.76 0.50
CA ASP A 351 -1.29 -16.78 0.08
C ASP A 351 -0.72 -16.02 1.29
N GLY A 352 -1.58 -15.59 2.21
CA GLY A 352 -1.18 -14.95 3.46
C GLY A 352 -0.34 -15.86 4.36
N MET A 353 -0.59 -17.17 4.35
CA MET A 353 0.16 -18.19 5.10
C MET A 353 1.47 -18.60 4.43
N ALA A 354 1.46 -18.64 3.10
CA ALA A 354 2.56 -19.09 2.25
C ALA A 354 3.61 -18.00 2.03
N GLY A 355 3.25 -16.72 2.23
CA GLY A 355 4.11 -15.54 2.07
C GLY A 355 5.58 -15.85 2.31
N ASN A 356 6.28 -16.14 1.22
CA ASN A 356 7.70 -16.44 1.27
C ASN A 356 8.36 -15.16 1.76
N THR A 357 8.90 -15.17 2.98
CA THR A 357 9.66 -14.06 3.52
C THR A 357 10.74 -13.67 2.52
N SER A 358 10.49 -12.60 1.78
CA SER A 358 11.55 -11.89 1.12
C SER A 358 12.49 -11.39 2.21
N MET A 359 13.78 -11.26 1.90
CA MET A 359 14.75 -10.57 2.78
C MET A 359 14.26 -9.17 3.19
N TYR A 360 13.27 -8.63 2.46
CA TYR A 360 12.74 -7.28 2.54
C TYR A 360 11.40 -7.15 3.27
N ASP A 361 10.72 -8.25 3.64
CA ASP A 361 9.43 -8.19 4.35
C ASP A 361 9.61 -7.85 5.84
N SER A 362 8.89 -6.83 6.31
CA SER A 362 8.92 -6.35 7.69
C SER A 362 8.15 -7.22 8.68
N HIS A 363 7.20 -8.02 8.18
CA HIS A 363 6.41 -8.97 8.97
C HIS A 363 6.90 -10.41 8.75
N PRO A 364 7.00 -11.23 9.81
CA PRO A 364 7.21 -12.67 9.66
C PRO A 364 6.04 -13.34 8.91
N PRO A 365 6.26 -14.52 8.31
CA PRO A 365 5.19 -15.29 7.68
C PRO A 365 4.06 -15.55 8.67
N THR A 366 2.81 -15.45 8.22
CA THR A 366 1.63 -15.65 9.07
C THR A 366 1.63 -17.04 9.72
N ARG A 367 2.14 -18.07 9.03
CA ARG A 367 2.31 -19.41 9.59
C ARG A 367 3.19 -19.44 10.85
N ASP A 368 4.28 -18.67 10.86
CA ASP A 368 5.24 -18.63 11.96
C ASP A 368 4.64 -17.86 13.13
N ARG A 369 3.92 -16.77 12.85
CA ARG A 369 3.17 -15.99 13.85
C ARG A 369 2.09 -16.83 14.53
N ILE A 370 1.32 -17.61 13.77
CA ILE A 370 0.32 -18.54 14.33
C ILE A 370 0.99 -19.64 15.16
N ALA A 371 2.12 -20.19 14.71
CA ALA A 371 2.86 -21.20 15.48
C ALA A 371 3.38 -20.62 16.81
N ALA A 372 3.95 -19.41 16.78
CA ALA A 372 4.40 -18.69 17.97
C ALA A 372 3.23 -18.35 18.92
N ALA A 373 2.09 -17.92 18.38
CA ALA A 373 0.89 -17.65 19.17
C ALA A 373 0.37 -18.90 19.89
N LYS A 374 0.32 -20.04 19.20
CA LYS A 374 -0.05 -21.34 19.79
C LYS A 374 0.92 -21.76 20.89
N ALA A 375 2.22 -21.52 20.71
CA ALA A 375 3.25 -21.83 21.71
C ALA A 375 3.14 -20.95 22.96
N GLU A 376 2.76 -19.68 22.81
CA GLU A 376 2.48 -18.78 23.95
C GLU A 376 1.24 -19.25 24.74
N GLY A 377 0.22 -19.75 24.03
CA GLY A 377 -0.99 -20.32 24.63
C GLY A 377 -1.89 -19.28 25.32
N GLY A 378 -2.70 -19.74 26.29
CA GLY A 378 -3.59 -18.87 27.07
C GLY A 378 -4.92 -18.52 26.39
N LYS A 379 -5.92 -18.17 27.22
CA LYS A 379 -7.28 -17.78 26.80
C LYS A 379 -7.45 -16.28 26.55
N GLY A 380 -6.47 -15.48 26.97
CA GLY A 380 -6.56 -14.02 26.98
C GLY A 380 -7.35 -13.49 28.19
N ILE A 381 -7.13 -12.22 28.53
CA ILE A 381 -7.88 -11.49 29.57
C ILE A 381 -9.19 -10.88 29.04
N PHE A 382 -9.37 -10.81 27.72
CA PHE A 382 -10.53 -10.18 27.07
C PHE A 382 -11.33 -11.22 26.26
N ALA A 383 -12.60 -11.39 26.61
CA ALA A 383 -13.50 -12.40 26.06
C ALA A 383 -14.85 -11.85 25.60
N ALA A 384 -15.00 -10.53 25.45
CA ALA A 384 -16.24 -9.95 24.95
C ALA A 384 -16.40 -10.23 23.45
N GLU A 385 -17.61 -10.59 23.04
CA GLU A 385 -17.94 -10.92 21.65
C GLU A 385 -18.93 -9.90 21.04
N GLY A 386 -19.12 -9.99 19.72
CA GLY A 386 -19.96 -9.08 18.94
C GLY A 386 -19.15 -8.16 18.02
N PRO A 387 -19.81 -7.33 17.21
CA PRO A 387 -19.13 -6.51 16.20
C PRO A 387 -18.30 -5.39 16.86
N ALA A 388 -17.12 -5.12 16.30
CA ALA A 388 -16.23 -4.08 16.80
C ALA A 388 -16.81 -2.67 16.66
N SER A 389 -17.79 -2.47 15.77
CA SER A 389 -18.56 -1.22 15.65
C SER A 389 -19.19 -0.75 16.97
N ARG A 390 -19.43 -1.65 17.94
CA ARG A 390 -19.94 -1.32 19.29
C ARG A 390 -18.99 -0.46 20.13
N LEU A 391 -17.70 -0.38 19.76
CA LEU A 391 -16.74 0.52 20.44
C LEU A 391 -16.95 1.99 20.09
N PHE A 392 -17.71 2.28 19.03
CA PHE A 392 -17.96 3.63 18.53
C PHE A 392 -19.40 4.04 18.83
N ARG A 393 -19.61 5.32 19.13
CA ARG A 393 -20.92 5.85 19.53
C ARG A 393 -21.94 5.84 18.40
N ASP A 394 -21.55 6.35 17.24
CA ASP A 394 -22.35 6.35 16.01
C ASP A 394 -21.45 5.94 14.84
N PHE A 395 -21.23 4.63 14.74
CA PHE A 395 -20.33 4.05 13.74
C PHE A 395 -20.75 4.38 12.29
N PRO A 396 -22.03 4.26 11.88
CA PRO A 396 -22.43 4.61 10.51
C PRO A 396 -22.21 6.09 10.17
N ALA A 397 -22.50 7.02 11.09
CA ALA A 397 -22.23 8.44 10.83
C ALA A 397 -20.73 8.74 10.75
N LEU A 398 -19.91 8.06 11.55
CA LEU A 398 -18.45 8.17 11.50
C LEU A 398 -17.89 7.63 10.17
N CYS A 399 -18.37 6.48 9.71
CA CYS A 399 -18.00 5.90 8.42
C CYS A 399 -18.30 6.87 7.27
N ARG A 400 -19.55 7.37 7.17
CA ARG A 400 -19.94 8.33 6.12
C ARG A 400 -19.07 9.59 6.11
N ARG A 401 -18.85 10.20 7.29
CA ARG A 401 -17.99 11.39 7.41
C ARG A 401 -16.55 11.12 6.97
N THR A 402 -16.01 9.95 7.33
CA THR A 402 -14.64 9.56 6.97
C THR A 402 -14.52 9.24 5.49
N THR A 403 -15.53 8.60 4.89
CA THR A 403 -15.61 8.36 3.44
C THR A 403 -15.59 9.67 2.65
N LEU A 404 -16.39 10.66 3.07
CA LEU A 404 -16.42 11.97 2.41
C LEU A 404 -15.09 12.71 2.50
N ALA A 405 -14.42 12.67 3.65
CA ALA A 405 -13.08 13.25 3.80
C ALA A 405 -12.06 12.52 2.93
N TRP A 406 -12.11 11.18 2.91
CA TRP A 406 -11.23 10.36 2.08
C TRP A 406 -11.39 10.65 0.58
N TYR A 407 -12.62 10.83 0.08
CA TYR A 407 -12.83 11.22 -1.31
C TYR A 407 -12.19 12.56 -1.66
N ARG A 408 -12.37 13.57 -0.80
CA ARG A 408 -11.87 14.93 -1.06
C ARG A 408 -10.36 15.04 -0.91
N GLU A 409 -9.79 14.43 0.12
CA GLU A 409 -8.40 14.63 0.52
C GLU A 409 -7.47 13.58 -0.09
N SER A 410 -7.88 12.31 -0.07
CA SER A 410 -7.05 11.20 -0.53
C SER A 410 -7.24 10.91 -2.01
N ALA A 411 -8.49 10.85 -2.48
CA ALA A 411 -8.80 10.53 -3.87
C ALA A 411 -8.82 11.77 -4.78
N GLY A 412 -8.85 12.98 -4.21
CA GLY A 412 -8.93 14.24 -4.96
C GLY A 412 -10.22 14.36 -5.78
N LEU A 413 -11.29 13.70 -5.34
CA LEU A 413 -12.58 13.67 -6.03
C LEU A 413 -13.49 14.79 -5.54
N GLU A 414 -14.18 15.43 -6.48
CA GLU A 414 -15.23 16.38 -6.17
C GLU A 414 -16.50 15.63 -5.78
N VAL A 415 -16.93 15.78 -4.53
CA VAL A 415 -18.16 15.16 -4.01
C VAL A 415 -19.30 16.16 -4.05
N THR A 416 -20.36 15.85 -4.80
CA THR A 416 -21.57 16.65 -4.96
C THR A 416 -22.80 15.85 -4.53
N ALA A 417 -23.92 16.54 -4.28
CA ALA A 417 -25.17 15.87 -3.94
C ALA A 417 -25.72 14.97 -5.08
N THR A 418 -25.28 15.19 -6.32
CA THR A 418 -25.73 14.43 -7.50
C THR A 418 -24.88 13.18 -7.78
N ASN A 419 -23.64 13.15 -7.31
CA ASN A 419 -22.76 11.98 -7.50
C ASN A 419 -22.69 11.08 -6.26
N LEU A 420 -23.09 11.57 -5.09
CA LEU A 420 -23.16 10.78 -3.87
C LEU A 420 -24.46 9.99 -3.82
N VAL A 421 -24.35 8.66 -3.84
CA VAL A 421 -25.45 7.72 -3.74
C VAL A 421 -25.29 6.86 -2.50
N SER A 422 -26.38 6.29 -2.01
CA SER A 422 -26.27 5.39 -0.85
C SER A 422 -25.48 4.13 -1.23
N THR A 423 -24.61 3.65 -0.34
CA THR A 423 -23.88 2.38 -0.57
C THR A 423 -24.85 1.21 -0.81
N ALA A 424 -26.03 1.22 -0.19
CA ALA A 424 -27.07 0.22 -0.43
C ALA A 424 -27.58 0.23 -1.88
N GLU A 425 -27.73 1.40 -2.49
CA GLU A 425 -28.13 1.55 -3.90
C GLU A 425 -27.03 1.04 -4.84
N LEU A 426 -25.75 1.31 -4.54
CA LEU A 426 -24.64 0.76 -5.32
C LEU A 426 -24.63 -0.78 -5.29
N LEU A 427 -24.81 -1.36 -4.11
CA LEU A 427 -24.85 -2.82 -3.94
C LEU A 427 -26.05 -3.44 -4.66
N ALA A 428 -27.24 -2.83 -4.56
CA ALA A 428 -28.44 -3.29 -5.25
C ALA A 428 -28.26 -3.25 -6.77
N GLN A 429 -27.64 -2.20 -7.30
CA GLN A 429 -27.35 -2.09 -8.73
C GLN A 429 -26.33 -3.15 -9.16
N SER A 430 -25.22 -3.31 -8.42
CA SER A 430 -24.20 -4.32 -8.73
C SER A 430 -24.79 -5.72 -8.78
N ALA A 431 -25.65 -6.08 -7.81
CA ALA A 431 -26.34 -7.36 -7.79
C ALA A 431 -27.32 -7.52 -8.97
N SER A 432 -28.04 -6.45 -9.34
CA SER A 432 -28.91 -6.43 -10.51
C SER A 432 -28.12 -6.61 -11.81
N ASP A 433 -26.97 -5.95 -11.94
CA ASP A 433 -26.10 -6.03 -13.13
C ASP A 433 -25.50 -7.43 -13.27
N GLU A 434 -25.05 -8.02 -12.17
CA GLU A 434 -24.55 -9.40 -12.13
C GLU A 434 -25.67 -10.39 -12.51
N GLN A 435 -26.87 -10.23 -11.94
CA GLN A 435 -28.03 -11.05 -12.30
C GLN A 435 -28.41 -10.88 -13.77
N ALA A 436 -28.38 -9.66 -14.30
CA ALA A 436 -28.62 -9.38 -15.71
C ALA A 436 -27.53 -10.00 -16.59
N GLN A 437 -26.27 -10.01 -16.15
CA GLN A 437 -25.17 -10.67 -16.86
C GLN A 437 -25.32 -12.19 -16.85
N HIS A 438 -25.69 -12.81 -15.73
CA HIS A 438 -26.01 -14.24 -15.68
C HIS A 438 -27.25 -14.58 -16.52
N ALA A 439 -28.27 -13.74 -16.51
CA ALA A 439 -29.45 -13.91 -17.36
C ALA A 439 -29.09 -13.82 -18.84
N ARG A 440 -28.28 -12.83 -19.25
CA ARG A 440 -27.74 -12.70 -20.61
C ARG A 440 -26.92 -13.93 -21.00
N SER A 441 -25.97 -14.33 -20.15
CA SER A 441 -25.12 -15.50 -20.41
C SER A 441 -25.96 -16.78 -20.59
N ARG A 442 -26.95 -17.03 -19.73
CA ARG A 442 -27.88 -18.16 -19.89
C ARG A 442 -28.71 -18.05 -21.19
N TRP A 443 -29.25 -16.87 -21.47
CA TRP A 443 -30.08 -16.62 -22.66
C TRP A 443 -29.32 -16.71 -23.99
N PHE A 444 -28.02 -16.44 -23.99
CA PHE A 444 -27.18 -16.55 -25.19
C PHE A 444 -26.27 -17.79 -25.17
N GLY A 445 -26.36 -18.65 -24.15
CA GLY A 445 -25.51 -19.83 -24.03
C GLY A 445 -24.03 -19.50 -23.92
N GLY A 446 -23.67 -18.37 -23.31
CA GLY A 446 -22.29 -17.88 -23.21
C GLY A 446 -21.74 -17.23 -24.50
N LEU A 447 -22.53 -17.17 -25.58
CA LEU A 447 -22.10 -16.63 -26.89
C LEU A 447 -22.40 -15.13 -27.06
N TRP A 448 -22.63 -14.41 -25.96
CA TRP A 448 -22.89 -12.97 -26.03
C TRP A 448 -21.60 -12.22 -26.34
N ALA A 449 -21.57 -11.48 -27.44
CA ALA A 449 -20.50 -10.55 -27.78
C ALA A 449 -20.96 -9.11 -27.48
N ASP A 450 -20.16 -8.36 -26.73
CA ASP A 450 -20.42 -6.94 -26.45
C ASP A 450 -20.27 -6.03 -27.69
N VAL A 451 -19.76 -6.59 -28.80
CA VAL A 451 -19.70 -5.94 -30.10
C VAL A 451 -20.86 -6.45 -30.95
N LEU A 452 -21.95 -5.68 -30.94
CA LEU A 452 -23.03 -5.88 -31.89
C LEU A 452 -22.52 -5.44 -33.28
N LEU A 453 -22.24 -6.40 -34.17
CA LEU A 453 -22.02 -6.09 -35.58
C LEU A 453 -23.37 -5.68 -36.20
N LEU A 454 -23.72 -4.41 -36.04
CA LEU A 454 -24.85 -3.82 -36.74
C LEU A 454 -24.55 -3.86 -38.25
N GLN A 455 -25.32 -4.65 -38.99
CA GLN A 455 -25.27 -4.57 -40.45
C GLN A 455 -25.89 -3.23 -40.88
N PRO A 456 -25.12 -2.34 -41.54
CA PRO A 456 -25.66 -1.09 -42.07
C PRO A 456 -26.78 -1.39 -43.07
N GLY A 457 -27.95 -0.76 -42.89
CA GLY A 457 -29.12 -0.94 -43.77
C GLY A 457 -30.17 -1.93 -43.28
N SER A 458 -29.96 -2.60 -42.13
CA SER A 458 -31.03 -3.36 -41.48
C SER A 458 -32.14 -2.42 -40.97
N ARG A 459 -33.31 -2.46 -41.61
CA ARG A 459 -34.53 -1.82 -41.09
C ARG A 459 -35.25 -2.83 -40.22
N THR A 460 -35.44 -2.51 -38.95
CA THR A 460 -36.39 -3.24 -38.10
C THR A 460 -37.81 -2.89 -38.54
N GLU A 461 -38.51 -3.85 -39.15
CA GLU A 461 -39.97 -3.76 -39.30
C GLU A 461 -40.61 -3.68 -37.91
N SER A 462 -41.56 -2.75 -37.74
CA SER A 462 -42.35 -2.63 -36.52
C SER A 462 -43.22 -3.87 -36.36
N ASP A 463 -42.79 -4.80 -35.53
CA ASP A 463 -43.38 -6.13 -35.41
C ASP A 463 -44.51 -6.18 -34.37
N THR A 464 -45.58 -6.90 -34.71
CA THR A 464 -46.80 -7.04 -33.90
C THR A 464 -46.78 -8.26 -32.98
N ALA A 465 -45.78 -9.15 -33.08
CA ALA A 465 -45.65 -10.34 -32.21
C ALA A 465 -44.19 -10.69 -31.79
N PRO A 466 -43.49 -9.80 -31.05
CA PRO A 466 -42.08 -9.96 -30.70
C PRO A 466 -41.77 -11.23 -29.89
N ALA A 467 -42.72 -11.71 -29.08
CA ALA A 467 -42.53 -12.89 -28.23
C ALA A 467 -42.35 -14.19 -29.03
N VAL A 468 -43.10 -14.36 -30.13
CA VAL A 468 -43.05 -15.59 -30.95
C VAL A 468 -41.69 -15.68 -31.67
N ARG A 469 -41.21 -14.57 -32.24
CA ARG A 469 -39.88 -14.53 -32.87
C ARG A 469 -38.76 -14.77 -31.88
N LEU A 470 -38.82 -14.18 -30.68
CA LEU A 470 -37.82 -14.40 -29.63
C LEU A 470 -37.75 -15.86 -29.21
N SER A 471 -38.91 -16.52 -29.07
CA SER A 471 -38.96 -17.96 -28.77
C SER A 471 -38.34 -18.80 -29.88
N ALA A 472 -38.69 -18.54 -31.15
CA ALA A 472 -38.14 -19.27 -32.29
C ALA A 472 -36.63 -19.05 -32.44
N ALA A 473 -36.16 -17.82 -32.24
CA ALA A 473 -34.74 -17.47 -32.27
C ALA A 473 -33.97 -18.17 -31.14
N ARG A 474 -34.56 -18.28 -29.94
CA ARG A 474 -33.95 -19.01 -28.82
C ARG A 474 -33.83 -20.51 -29.12
N THR A 475 -34.86 -21.14 -29.68
CA THR A 475 -34.80 -22.56 -30.09
C THR A 475 -33.72 -22.78 -31.16
N ALA A 476 -33.62 -21.90 -32.15
CA ALA A 476 -32.55 -21.97 -33.15
C ALA A 476 -31.15 -21.81 -32.53
N LEU A 477 -31.00 -20.88 -31.58
CA LEU A 477 -29.77 -20.70 -30.83
C LEU A 477 -29.39 -21.96 -30.05
N GLU A 478 -30.33 -22.61 -29.36
CA GLU A 478 -30.07 -23.84 -28.61
C GLU A 478 -29.60 -25.00 -29.49
N VAL A 479 -30.15 -25.14 -30.69
CA VAL A 479 -29.74 -26.16 -31.67
C VAL A 479 -28.31 -25.90 -32.16
N CYS A 480 -27.93 -24.64 -32.41
CA CYS A 480 -26.61 -24.29 -32.91
C CYS A 480 -25.55 -24.09 -31.81
N ALA A 481 -25.96 -23.91 -30.54
CA ALA A 481 -25.09 -23.50 -29.44
C ALA A 481 -23.87 -24.40 -29.23
N PRO A 482 -23.96 -25.75 -29.22
CA PRO A 482 -22.79 -26.60 -28.99
C PRO A 482 -21.68 -26.39 -30.04
N GLY A 483 -22.07 -26.29 -31.31
CA GLY A 483 -21.12 -26.04 -32.40
C GLY A 483 -20.56 -24.62 -32.37
N ALA A 484 -21.40 -23.62 -32.06
CA ALA A 484 -20.97 -22.24 -31.94
C ALA A 484 -20.03 -22.01 -30.74
N ILE A 485 -20.25 -22.67 -29.60
CA ILE A 485 -19.38 -22.62 -28.43
C ILE A 485 -18.01 -23.23 -28.75
N ALA A 486 -17.98 -24.38 -29.43
CA ALA A 486 -16.72 -24.99 -29.87
C ALA A 486 -15.94 -24.07 -30.82
N ALA A 487 -16.62 -23.53 -31.85
CA ALA A 487 -16.02 -22.60 -32.80
C ALA A 487 -15.56 -21.29 -32.14
N HIS A 488 -16.30 -20.78 -31.16
CA HIS A 488 -15.90 -19.60 -30.39
C HIS A 488 -14.67 -19.89 -29.52
N GLY A 489 -14.58 -21.08 -28.92
CA GLY A 489 -13.38 -21.52 -28.19
C GLY A 489 -12.15 -21.61 -29.09
N GLU A 490 -12.29 -22.18 -30.29
CA GLU A 490 -11.22 -22.22 -31.30
C GLU A 490 -10.81 -20.82 -31.76
N PHE A 491 -11.79 -19.93 -32.00
CA PHE A 491 -11.54 -18.54 -32.34
C PHE A 491 -10.80 -17.80 -31.22
N ALA A 492 -11.24 -17.92 -29.97
CA ALA A 492 -10.60 -17.28 -28.82
C ALA A 492 -9.17 -17.79 -28.60
N ALA A 493 -8.92 -19.09 -28.81
CA ALA A 493 -7.58 -19.66 -28.77
C ALA A 493 -6.68 -19.11 -29.90
N ALA A 494 -7.21 -19.02 -31.12
CA ALA A 494 -6.50 -18.45 -32.26
C ALA A 494 -6.23 -16.95 -32.08
N GLU A 495 -7.21 -16.18 -31.60
CA GLU A 495 -7.06 -14.77 -31.27
C GLU A 495 -5.99 -14.58 -30.21
N THR A 496 -6.02 -15.36 -29.12
CA THR A 496 -4.99 -15.33 -28.07
C THR A 496 -3.60 -15.63 -28.65
N ALA A 497 -3.48 -16.63 -29.52
CA ALA A 497 -2.22 -17.00 -30.18
C ALA A 497 -1.67 -15.91 -31.12
N VAL A 498 -2.50 -14.99 -31.61
CA VAL A 498 -2.09 -13.85 -32.45
C VAL A 498 -1.84 -12.59 -31.61
N VAL A 499 -2.74 -12.29 -30.68
CA VAL A 499 -2.74 -11.06 -29.88
C VAL A 499 -1.60 -11.08 -28.86
N GLN A 500 -1.39 -12.18 -28.13
CA GLN A 500 -0.37 -12.23 -27.07
C GLN A 500 1.06 -11.98 -27.59
N PRO A 501 1.50 -12.62 -28.70
CA PRO A 501 2.80 -12.30 -29.29
C PRO A 501 2.88 -10.86 -29.82
N SER A 502 1.77 -10.31 -30.34
CA SER A 502 1.73 -8.93 -30.84
C SER A 502 1.88 -7.92 -29.71
N ILE A 503 1.23 -8.16 -28.56
CA ILE A 503 1.41 -7.36 -27.34
C ILE A 503 2.86 -7.48 -26.86
N ALA A 504 3.40 -8.70 -26.75
CA ALA A 504 4.79 -8.93 -26.36
C ALA A 504 5.78 -8.15 -27.26
N ALA A 505 5.60 -8.21 -28.58
CA ALA A 505 6.44 -7.49 -29.54
C ALA A 505 6.34 -5.96 -29.38
N ALA A 506 5.14 -5.43 -29.12
CA ALA A 506 4.94 -4.00 -28.85
C ALA A 506 5.62 -3.58 -27.54
N LEU A 507 5.49 -4.37 -26.46
CA LEU A 507 6.14 -4.10 -25.17
C LEU A 507 7.67 -4.12 -25.27
N ILE A 508 8.24 -5.10 -25.99
CA ILE A 508 9.68 -5.18 -26.26
C ILE A 508 10.14 -3.97 -27.06
N SER A 509 9.38 -3.59 -28.10
CA SER A 509 9.68 -2.42 -28.94
C SER A 509 9.60 -1.10 -28.16
N ALA A 510 8.76 -1.05 -27.12
CA ALA A 510 8.69 0.05 -26.15
C ALA A 510 9.80 0.00 -25.08
N GLY A 511 10.72 -0.97 -25.13
CA GLY A 511 11.85 -1.11 -24.21
C GLY A 511 11.50 -1.74 -22.86
N MET A 512 10.36 -2.43 -22.75
CA MET A 512 9.98 -3.15 -21.53
C MET A 512 10.54 -4.57 -21.51
N THR A 513 10.95 -5.02 -20.32
CA THR A 513 11.31 -6.43 -20.06
C THR A 513 10.03 -7.21 -19.78
N ILE A 514 9.84 -8.36 -20.43
CA ILE A 514 8.68 -9.23 -20.27
C ILE A 514 9.10 -10.64 -19.87
N ASP A 515 8.26 -11.39 -19.14
CA ASP A 515 8.39 -12.85 -19.02
C ASP A 515 7.65 -13.50 -20.20
N PRO A 516 8.32 -14.21 -21.13
CA PRO A 516 7.68 -14.87 -22.26
C PRO A 516 6.49 -15.76 -21.87
N ARG A 517 6.53 -16.36 -20.67
CA ARG A 517 5.47 -17.27 -20.19
C ARG A 517 4.15 -16.56 -19.93
N GLU A 518 4.17 -15.27 -19.58
CA GLU A 518 2.95 -14.46 -19.38
C GLU A 518 2.21 -14.23 -20.71
N PHE A 519 2.90 -14.36 -21.84
CA PHE A 519 2.35 -14.16 -23.18
C PHE A 519 2.19 -15.47 -23.97
N GLY A 520 2.27 -16.62 -23.28
CA GLY A 520 2.16 -17.94 -23.92
C GLY A 520 3.32 -18.28 -24.86
N LEU A 521 4.46 -17.60 -24.73
CA LEU A 521 5.67 -17.85 -25.51
C LEU A 521 6.62 -18.78 -24.74
N SER A 522 7.34 -19.63 -25.46
CA SER A 522 8.40 -20.45 -24.87
C SER A 522 9.53 -19.55 -24.35
N ALA A 523 9.99 -19.77 -23.11
CA ALA A 523 11.23 -19.18 -22.64
C ALA A 523 12.40 -19.75 -23.47
N ALA A 524 13.09 -18.89 -24.21
CA ALA A 524 14.29 -19.23 -24.97
C ALA A 524 15.54 -19.24 -24.08
#